data_AF-A0A7S4F5G0-F1
#
_entry.id   AF-A0A7S4F5G0-F1
#
_cell.length_a   1.000
_cell.length_b   1.000
_cell.length_c   1.000
_cell.angle_alpha   90.00
_cell.angle_beta   90.00
_cell.angle_gamma   90.00
#
_symmetry.space_group_name_H-M   'P 1'
#
loop_
_entity.id
_entity.type
_entity.pdbx_description
1 polymer ?
#
loop_
_entity_poly.entity_id
_entity_poly.type
_entity_poly.pdbx_seq_one_letter_code
_entity_poly.pdbx_strand_id
1 'polypeptide(L)'
;SSQLSNSYVGDGAAQEPCVLSLLRYRPRRSSLKERLAWKTNGLLQGCSPETSVAMLRAAAVVLACALQGVHGCEVVECEEFNLISQDEPSGDSYYFGECTLPSGEVILVPDEEQARQYWSGDRLVLCINRVDATEAPAQKGRSIGSKPIWETDSSIQLAQVETTVKLARRFPPTRSLTPTESRSLIIIRVTYTDSEPSCSENCVISGMWGSERINYGQVQGSVSGLMSSSSYGVTTWPQADGLVVEVNMGVAVGTVDGCPYSTLASEVNTKLQERGIDPFSFIHREYFLPNNFGSCGWAGLANVGCSPPGSILNPGRCWSFIKDAYPTTRAHEFGHNLGLL
;
A
#
# COMPACT_ATOMS: atom_id res chain seq x y z
N SER A 1 -11.16 -35.99 -27.82
CA SER A 1 -11.10 -36.12 -26.35
C SER A 1 -9.76 -35.58 -25.93
N SER A 2 -9.69 -34.37 -25.40
CA SER A 2 -8.47 -33.82 -24.81
C SER A 2 -8.84 -33.30 -23.42
N GLN A 3 -8.33 -33.96 -22.38
CA GLN A 3 -8.38 -33.48 -21.02
C GLN A 3 -7.29 -32.42 -20.88
N LEU A 4 -7.67 -31.23 -20.40
CA LEU A 4 -6.71 -30.25 -19.89
C LEU A 4 -6.87 -30.28 -18.38
N SER A 5 -5.89 -30.86 -17.70
CA SER A 5 -5.76 -30.85 -16.25
C SER A 5 -4.80 -29.73 -15.86
N ASN A 6 -5.28 -28.76 -15.08
CA ASN A 6 -4.40 -27.85 -14.36
C ASN A 6 -4.37 -28.34 -12.91
N SER A 7 -3.19 -28.74 -12.44
CA SER A 7 -2.94 -29.14 -11.06
C SER A 7 -2.17 -28.03 -10.34
N TYR A 8 -2.65 -27.62 -9.18
CA TYR A 8 -1.92 -26.73 -8.27
C TYR A 8 -1.35 -27.56 -7.13
N VAL A 9 -0.06 -27.39 -6.85
CA VAL A 9 0.68 -28.09 -5.77
C VAL A 9 1.22 -27.02 -4.84
N GLY A 10 0.85 -27.09 -3.56
CA GLY A 10 1.44 -26.23 -2.51
C GLY A 10 2.62 -26.93 -1.85
N ASP A 11 3.67 -26.17 -1.52
CA ASP A 11 4.86 -26.69 -0.83
C ASP A 11 4.58 -26.91 0.66
N GLY A 12 4.73 -28.16 1.11
CA GLY A 12 4.69 -28.56 2.51
C GLY A 12 5.65 -29.71 2.77
N ALA A 13 6.57 -29.54 3.73
CA ALA A 13 7.55 -30.55 4.08
C ALA A 13 6.88 -31.83 4.65
N ALA A 14 7.21 -32.98 4.05
CA ALA A 14 6.96 -34.34 4.55
C ALA A 14 5.50 -34.81 4.77
N GLN A 15 4.49 -34.10 4.26
CA GLN A 15 3.11 -34.60 4.14
C GLN A 15 2.73 -34.72 2.67
N GLU A 16 1.84 -35.67 2.34
CA GLU A 16 1.35 -35.84 0.96
C GLU A 16 0.88 -34.50 0.38
N PRO A 17 1.25 -34.16 -0.87
CA PRO A 17 0.92 -32.87 -1.46
C PRO A 17 -0.60 -32.69 -1.49
N CYS A 18 -1.09 -31.58 -0.95
CA CYS A 18 -2.49 -31.22 -1.05
C CYS A 18 -2.77 -30.83 -2.53
N VAL A 19 -3.56 -31.63 -3.23
CA VAL A 19 -3.84 -31.46 -4.67
C VAL A 19 -5.27 -30.95 -4.88
N LEU A 20 -5.41 -29.75 -5.46
CA LEU A 20 -6.69 -29.29 -6.00
C LEU A 20 -6.84 -29.78 -7.44
N SER A 21 -7.78 -30.68 -7.69
CA SER A 21 -8.13 -31.10 -9.06
C SER A 21 -9.38 -30.36 -9.55
N LEU A 22 -9.21 -29.33 -10.37
CA LEU A 22 -10.34 -28.65 -11.02
C LEU A 22 -10.75 -29.42 -12.29
N LEU A 23 -11.83 -30.20 -12.19
CA LEU A 23 -12.37 -30.95 -13.34
C LEU A 23 -13.30 -30.10 -14.21
N ARG A 24 -12.80 -29.69 -15.38
CA ARG A 24 -13.58 -28.92 -16.37
C ARG A 24 -14.68 -29.78 -16.99
N TYR A 25 -15.90 -29.66 -16.49
CA TYR A 25 -17.07 -30.30 -17.10
C TYR A 25 -17.49 -29.53 -18.36
N ARG A 26 -17.31 -30.13 -19.55
CA ARG A 26 -17.90 -29.63 -20.80
C ARG A 26 -19.26 -30.31 -21.00
N PRO A 27 -20.40 -29.65 -20.74
CA PRO A 27 -21.69 -30.22 -21.08
C PRO A 27 -21.79 -30.42 -22.60
N ARG A 28 -22.23 -31.62 -23.01
CA ARG A 28 -22.54 -31.92 -24.41
C ARG A 28 -23.88 -31.27 -24.75
N ARG A 29 -23.83 -30.21 -25.55
CA ARG A 29 -24.97 -29.56 -26.24
C ARG A 29 -26.10 -29.04 -25.33
N SER A 30 -26.00 -27.79 -24.92
CA SER A 30 -27.16 -26.88 -24.78
C SER A 30 -26.69 -25.43 -24.92
N SER A 31 -27.66 -24.53 -25.14
CA SER A 31 -27.50 -23.14 -25.61
C SER A 31 -26.49 -22.28 -24.82
N LEU A 32 -26.08 -21.16 -25.42
CA LEU A 32 -25.11 -20.18 -24.91
C LEU A 32 -25.37 -19.65 -23.48
N LYS A 33 -26.54 -19.92 -22.87
CA LYS A 33 -26.93 -19.45 -21.53
C LYS A 33 -26.65 -20.40 -20.36
N GLU A 34 -26.21 -21.64 -20.59
CA GLU A 34 -25.89 -22.58 -19.50
C GLU A 34 -24.42 -23.00 -19.55
N ARG A 35 -23.55 -22.36 -18.76
CA ARG A 35 -22.15 -22.79 -18.65
C ARG A 35 -21.63 -22.73 -17.22
N LEU A 36 -20.92 -23.81 -16.88
CA LEU A 36 -20.07 -24.08 -15.71
C LEU A 36 -20.80 -24.52 -14.43
N ALA A 37 -21.00 -25.82 -14.30
CA ALA A 37 -21.21 -26.48 -13.02
C ALA A 37 -19.93 -27.25 -12.65
N TRP A 38 -19.32 -26.92 -11.51
CA TRP A 38 -18.18 -27.65 -10.95
C TRP A 38 -18.65 -28.40 -9.70
N LYS A 39 -18.33 -29.69 -9.59
CA LYS A 39 -18.58 -30.47 -8.37
C LYS A 39 -17.34 -30.40 -7.49
N THR A 40 -17.49 -29.91 -6.25
CA THR A 40 -16.43 -29.84 -5.24
C THR A 40 -16.36 -31.07 -4.33
N ASN A 41 -17.20 -32.09 -4.55
CA ASN A 41 -17.28 -33.27 -3.68
C ASN A 41 -15.95 -34.05 -3.67
N GLY A 42 -15.26 -34.04 -2.53
CA GLY A 42 -14.10 -34.90 -2.22
C GLY A 42 -12.72 -34.28 -2.43
N LEU A 43 -12.59 -32.97 -2.63
CA LEU A 43 -11.39 -32.34 -3.23
C LEU A 43 -10.29 -31.83 -2.28
N LEU A 44 -10.41 -32.02 -0.96
CA LEU A 44 -9.45 -31.52 0.04
C LEU A 44 -9.17 -32.58 1.11
N GLN A 45 -8.85 -33.80 0.71
CA GLN A 45 -8.39 -34.82 1.67
C GLN A 45 -6.93 -34.54 2.06
N GLY A 46 -6.64 -34.55 3.36
CA GLY A 46 -5.30 -34.35 3.91
C GLY A 46 -4.86 -32.89 4.09
N CYS A 47 -5.67 -31.93 3.66
CA CYS A 47 -5.32 -30.51 3.76
C CYS A 47 -5.71 -29.96 5.13
N SER A 48 -4.86 -29.11 5.72
CA SER A 48 -5.27 -28.34 6.90
C SER A 48 -6.49 -27.46 6.56
N PRO A 49 -7.31 -27.06 7.55
CA PRO A 49 -8.41 -26.13 7.33
C PRO A 49 -7.97 -24.81 6.64
N GLU A 50 -6.76 -24.33 6.96
CA GLU A 50 -6.19 -23.11 6.39
C GLU A 50 -5.84 -23.29 4.90
N THR A 51 -5.15 -24.40 4.57
CA THR A 51 -4.80 -24.77 3.20
C THR A 51 -6.05 -24.97 2.34
N SER A 52 -7.09 -25.58 2.92
CA SER A 52 -8.39 -25.80 2.29
C SER A 52 -9.09 -24.49 1.89
N VAL A 53 -9.06 -23.49 2.78
CA VAL A 53 -9.63 -22.16 2.52
C VAL A 53 -8.83 -21.42 1.45
N ALA A 54 -7.50 -21.46 1.50
CA ALA A 54 -6.64 -20.84 0.48
C ALA A 54 -6.91 -21.43 -0.92
N MET A 55 -7.04 -22.76 -1.03
CA MET A 55 -7.30 -23.42 -2.32
C MET A 55 -8.72 -23.15 -2.85
N LEU A 56 -9.73 -23.08 -1.99
CA LEU A 56 -11.08 -22.68 -2.41
C LEU A 56 -11.11 -21.21 -2.89
N ARG A 57 -10.33 -20.32 -2.26
CA ARG A 57 -10.17 -18.94 -2.70
C ARG A 57 -9.51 -18.86 -4.07
N ALA A 58 -8.38 -19.55 -4.26
CA ALA A 58 -7.70 -19.63 -5.55
C ALA A 58 -8.63 -20.22 -6.64
N ALA A 59 -9.39 -21.26 -6.32
CA ALA A 59 -10.37 -21.86 -7.22
C ALA A 59 -11.47 -20.87 -7.62
N ALA A 60 -12.01 -20.11 -6.66
CA ALA A 60 -13.02 -19.10 -6.91
C ALA A 60 -12.49 -17.98 -7.82
N VAL A 61 -11.22 -17.60 -7.66
CA VAL A 61 -10.55 -16.61 -8.52
C VAL A 61 -10.38 -17.16 -9.94
N VAL A 62 -9.80 -18.34 -10.08
CA VAL A 62 -9.63 -18.99 -11.39
C VAL A 62 -10.99 -19.15 -12.07
N LEU A 63 -12.03 -19.47 -11.31
CA LEU A 63 -13.41 -19.54 -11.81
C LEU A 63 -13.94 -18.17 -12.24
N ALA A 64 -13.72 -17.11 -11.45
CA ALA A 64 -14.13 -15.75 -11.78
C ALA A 64 -13.43 -15.25 -13.06
N CYS A 65 -12.12 -15.47 -13.18
CA CYS A 65 -11.33 -15.15 -14.38
C CYS A 65 -11.87 -15.91 -15.60
N ALA A 66 -12.10 -17.22 -15.45
CA ALA A 66 -12.64 -18.05 -16.52
C ALA A 66 -14.08 -17.68 -16.91
N LEU A 67 -14.91 -17.22 -15.97
CA LEU A 67 -16.29 -16.78 -16.21
C LEU A 67 -16.34 -15.43 -16.94
N GLN A 68 -15.39 -14.54 -16.66
CA GLN A 68 -15.26 -13.26 -17.36
C GLN A 68 -14.60 -13.39 -18.75
N GLY A 69 -14.21 -14.62 -19.16
CA GLY A 69 -13.57 -14.87 -20.45
C GLY A 69 -12.13 -14.37 -20.52
N VAL A 70 -11.54 -14.01 -19.37
CA VAL A 70 -10.15 -13.61 -19.29
C VAL A 70 -9.28 -14.87 -19.43
N HIS A 71 -8.48 -14.91 -20.48
CA HIS A 71 -7.55 -16.00 -20.78
C HIS A 71 -6.15 -15.41 -20.87
N GLY A 72 -5.18 -16.03 -20.20
CA GLY A 72 -3.76 -15.66 -20.34
C GLY A 72 -3.19 -14.73 -19.27
N CYS A 73 -3.94 -14.37 -18.22
CA CYS A 73 -3.39 -13.60 -17.10
C CYS A 73 -2.67 -14.48 -16.08
N GLU A 74 -1.72 -13.88 -15.36
CA GLU A 74 -1.08 -14.42 -14.17
C GLU A 74 -1.98 -14.16 -12.95
N VAL A 75 -2.23 -15.17 -12.12
CA VAL A 75 -3.01 -15.00 -10.88
C VAL A 75 -2.05 -14.85 -9.71
N VAL A 76 -2.09 -13.69 -9.06
CA VAL A 76 -1.22 -13.36 -7.91
C VAL A 76 -2.04 -13.10 -6.65
N GLU A 77 -1.55 -13.57 -5.51
CA GLU A 77 -2.11 -13.20 -4.21
C GLU A 77 -1.43 -11.94 -3.70
N CYS A 78 -2.23 -10.90 -3.51
CA CYS A 78 -1.83 -9.65 -2.87
C CYS A 78 -1.96 -9.81 -1.36
N GLU A 79 -0.83 -9.96 -0.68
CA GLU A 79 -0.83 -10.08 0.78
C GLU A 79 -1.20 -8.75 1.44
N GLU A 80 -0.75 -7.65 0.84
CA GLU A 80 -1.08 -6.31 1.28
C GLU A 80 -1.26 -5.38 0.08
N PHE A 81 -2.49 -4.88 -0.08
CA PHE A 81 -2.77 -3.76 -0.98
C PHE A 81 -2.64 -2.45 -0.23
N ASN A 82 -1.96 -1.48 -0.83
CA ASN A 82 -1.90 -0.08 -0.42
C ASN A 82 -2.41 0.80 -1.57
N LEU A 83 -3.41 1.64 -1.29
CA LEU A 83 -3.73 2.74 -2.18
C LEU A 83 -2.74 3.86 -1.89
N ILE A 84 -2.00 4.34 -2.87
CA ILE A 84 -0.98 5.37 -2.70
C ILE A 84 -1.48 6.66 -3.31
N SER A 85 -1.19 7.78 -2.65
CA SER A 85 -1.31 9.11 -3.26
C SER A 85 0.05 9.76 -3.39
N GLN A 86 0.34 10.27 -4.59
CA GLN A 86 1.55 11.02 -4.92
C GLN A 86 1.14 12.45 -5.25
N ASP A 87 1.68 13.39 -4.49
CA ASP A 87 1.33 14.81 -4.58
C ASP A 87 2.35 15.58 -5.42
N GLU A 88 1.85 16.31 -6.41
CA GLU A 88 2.70 17.10 -7.29
C GLU A 88 2.84 18.56 -6.86
N PRO A 89 3.98 19.20 -7.19
CA PRO A 89 4.16 20.63 -6.96
C PRO A 89 3.11 21.51 -7.64
N SER A 90 2.43 21.01 -8.68
CA SER A 90 1.31 21.70 -9.34
C SER A 90 0.03 21.76 -8.49
N GLY A 91 -0.05 20.95 -7.42
CA GLY A 91 -1.26 20.73 -6.63
C GLY A 91 -2.16 19.62 -7.18
N ASP A 92 -1.74 18.92 -8.23
CA ASP A 92 -2.41 17.70 -8.69
C ASP A 92 -1.92 16.49 -7.88
N SER A 93 -2.81 15.53 -7.60
CA SER A 93 -2.42 14.24 -7.01
C SER A 93 -2.61 13.10 -8.01
N TYR A 94 -1.76 12.07 -7.90
CA TYR A 94 -1.91 10.78 -8.55
C TYR A 94 -2.36 9.75 -7.52
N TYR A 95 -3.21 8.81 -7.94
CA TYR A 95 -3.59 7.67 -7.12
C TYR A 95 -3.31 6.38 -7.87
N PHE A 96 -2.68 5.43 -7.20
CA PHE A 96 -2.38 4.12 -7.75
C PHE A 96 -2.39 3.07 -6.65
N GLY A 97 -2.61 1.82 -7.03
CA GLY A 97 -2.51 0.69 -6.12
C GLY A 97 -1.09 0.16 -6.07
N GLU A 98 -0.64 -0.24 -4.89
CA GLU A 98 0.58 -1.00 -4.68
C GLU A 98 0.18 -2.32 -4.04
N CYS A 99 0.61 -3.42 -4.65
CA CYS A 99 0.31 -4.75 -4.21
C CYS A 99 1.61 -5.49 -3.84
N THR A 100 1.77 -5.78 -2.55
CA THR A 100 2.89 -6.58 -2.06
C THR A 100 2.53 -8.07 -2.11
N LEU A 101 3.34 -8.84 -2.83
CA LEU A 101 3.22 -10.29 -2.92
C LEU A 101 3.91 -10.97 -1.72
N PRO A 102 3.58 -12.24 -1.41
CA PRO A 102 4.28 -13.02 -0.38
C PRO A 102 5.80 -13.16 -0.60
N SER A 103 6.26 -13.00 -1.84
CA SER A 103 7.70 -12.98 -2.18
C SER A 103 8.41 -11.69 -1.76
N GLY A 104 7.67 -10.66 -1.33
CA GLY A 104 8.17 -9.29 -1.14
C GLY A 104 8.23 -8.47 -2.42
N GLU A 105 7.89 -9.06 -3.58
CA GLU A 105 7.75 -8.33 -4.83
C GLU A 105 6.58 -7.34 -4.76
N VAL A 106 6.77 -6.16 -5.34
CA VAL A 106 5.76 -5.10 -5.40
C VAL A 106 5.27 -4.93 -6.83
N ILE A 107 3.95 -4.97 -6.98
CA ILE A 107 3.25 -4.75 -8.26
C ILE A 107 2.42 -3.50 -8.16
N LEU A 108 2.54 -2.58 -9.12
CA LEU A 108 1.65 -1.42 -9.19
C LEU A 108 0.43 -1.65 -10.08
N VAL A 109 -0.68 -1.08 -9.63
CA VAL A 109 -1.97 -0.98 -10.31
C VAL A 109 -2.17 0.50 -10.69
N PRO A 110 -1.73 0.93 -11.89
CA PRO A 110 -1.71 2.34 -12.26
C PRO A 110 -3.09 2.90 -12.65
N ASP A 111 -4.08 2.03 -12.87
CA ASP A 111 -5.46 2.43 -13.11
C ASP A 111 -6.09 2.95 -11.80
N GLU A 112 -6.27 4.26 -11.72
CA GLU A 112 -6.83 4.94 -10.55
C GLU A 112 -8.25 4.49 -10.24
N GLU A 113 -9.11 4.33 -11.25
CA GLU A 113 -10.51 3.93 -11.06
C GLU A 113 -10.58 2.53 -10.44
N GLN A 114 -9.69 1.64 -10.88
CA GLN A 114 -9.55 0.30 -10.34
C GLN A 114 -8.93 0.29 -8.94
N ALA A 115 -7.85 1.03 -8.72
CA ALA A 115 -7.15 1.09 -7.44
C ALA A 115 -8.06 1.61 -6.31
N ARG A 116 -8.87 2.64 -6.59
CA ARG A 116 -9.82 3.24 -5.64
C ARG A 116 -10.95 2.31 -5.20
N GLN A 117 -11.12 1.15 -5.82
CA GLN A 117 -12.10 0.13 -5.39
C GLN A 117 -11.63 -0.60 -4.12
N TYR A 118 -10.34 -0.50 -3.79
CA TYR A 118 -9.71 -1.18 -2.67
C TYR A 118 -9.19 -0.18 -1.64
N TRP A 119 -8.88 -0.69 -0.44
CA TRP A 119 -8.38 0.09 0.68
C TRP A 119 -6.98 -0.37 1.05
N SER A 120 -6.13 0.56 1.48
CA SER A 120 -4.86 0.22 2.12
C SER A 120 -5.15 -0.67 3.31
N GLY A 121 -4.79 -1.94 3.24
CA GLY A 121 -5.54 -2.87 4.07
C GLY A 121 -5.72 -4.25 3.49
N ASP A 122 -6.25 -4.23 2.28
CA ASP A 122 -6.97 -5.35 1.72
C ASP A 122 -6.03 -6.48 1.30
N ARG A 123 -6.53 -7.71 1.45
CA ARG A 123 -5.96 -8.90 0.82
C ARG A 123 -6.73 -9.19 -0.45
N LEU A 124 -6.03 -9.20 -1.58
CA LEU A 124 -6.64 -9.35 -2.90
C LEU A 124 -6.07 -10.59 -3.57
N VAL A 125 -6.82 -11.15 -4.52
CA VAL A 125 -6.21 -11.96 -5.58
C VAL A 125 -6.47 -11.23 -6.89
N LEU A 126 -5.39 -10.96 -7.61
CA LEU A 126 -5.39 -10.21 -8.84
C LEU A 126 -5.12 -11.17 -9.99
N CYS A 127 -5.83 -10.99 -11.10
CA CYS A 127 -5.50 -11.57 -12.40
C CYS A 127 -4.85 -10.44 -13.20
N ILE A 128 -3.55 -10.56 -13.40
CA ILE A 128 -2.69 -9.50 -13.92
C ILE A 128 -2.09 -9.88 -15.27
N ASN A 129 -1.88 -8.86 -16.09
CA ASN A 129 -0.98 -8.91 -17.22
C ASN A 129 0.19 -7.98 -16.90
N ARG A 130 1.40 -8.52 -16.84
CA ARG A 130 2.61 -7.70 -16.67
C ARG A 130 2.79 -6.86 -17.92
N VAL A 131 3.00 -5.56 -17.72
CA VAL A 131 3.18 -4.60 -18.81
C VAL A 131 4.52 -3.91 -18.65
N ASP A 132 5.19 -3.62 -19.77
CA ASP A 132 6.37 -2.78 -19.73
C ASP A 132 5.97 -1.35 -19.33
N ALA A 133 6.88 -0.64 -18.63
CA ALA A 133 6.63 0.74 -18.19
C ALA A 133 6.24 1.68 -19.34
N THR A 134 6.72 1.41 -20.56
CA THR A 134 6.39 2.16 -21.77
C THR A 134 5.00 1.88 -22.33
N GLU A 135 4.39 0.76 -21.93
CA GLU A 135 3.06 0.32 -22.38
C GLU A 135 1.96 0.63 -21.35
N ALA A 136 2.34 1.14 -20.17
CA ALA A 136 1.38 1.59 -19.17
C ALA A 136 0.41 2.58 -19.82
N PRO A 137 -0.91 2.44 -19.58
CA PRO A 137 -1.90 3.30 -20.21
C PRO A 137 -1.57 4.76 -19.91
N ALA A 138 -1.22 5.51 -20.96
CA ALA A 138 -0.98 6.94 -20.85
C ALA A 138 -2.20 7.56 -20.17
N GLN A 139 -2.02 8.14 -18.97
CA GLN A 139 -3.13 8.75 -18.27
C GLN A 139 -3.70 9.86 -19.16
N LYS A 140 -4.93 9.66 -19.61
CA LYS A 140 -5.59 10.57 -20.54
C LYS A 140 -5.74 11.94 -19.88
N GLY A 141 -5.10 12.96 -20.46
CA GLY A 141 -5.46 14.36 -20.25
C GLY A 141 -4.61 15.18 -19.29
N ARG A 142 -3.32 14.86 -19.06
CA ARG A 142 -2.45 15.70 -18.21
C ARG A 142 -1.17 16.17 -18.89
N SER A 143 -0.81 17.41 -18.59
CA SER A 143 0.30 18.15 -19.17
C SER A 143 1.19 18.72 -18.07
N ILE A 144 2.48 18.35 -18.11
CA ILE A 144 3.64 19.10 -17.65
C ILE A 144 3.81 19.21 -16.12
N GLY A 145 4.74 18.42 -15.59
CA GLY A 145 5.36 18.71 -14.30
C GLY A 145 6.30 17.59 -13.88
N SER A 146 5.72 16.42 -13.61
CA SER A 146 6.46 15.34 -12.96
C SER A 146 5.96 14.00 -13.47
N LYS A 147 6.90 13.06 -13.60
CA LYS A 147 6.60 11.71 -14.03
C LYS A 147 6.04 10.93 -12.83
N PRO A 148 5.02 10.09 -13.02
CA PRO A 148 4.55 9.20 -11.97
C PRO A 148 5.67 8.24 -11.54
N ILE A 149 5.58 7.73 -10.31
CA ILE A 149 6.70 6.99 -9.69
C ILE A 149 7.23 5.83 -10.54
N TRP A 150 6.35 5.11 -11.23
CA TRP A 150 6.69 3.98 -12.09
C TRP A 150 7.43 4.35 -13.38
N GLU A 151 7.41 5.62 -13.78
CA GLU A 151 8.25 6.11 -14.88
C GLU A 151 9.65 6.50 -14.41
N THR A 152 9.86 6.64 -13.09
CA THR A 152 11.12 7.08 -12.49
C THR A 152 11.87 5.97 -11.74
N ASP A 153 11.18 4.89 -11.38
CA ASP A 153 11.75 3.75 -10.68
C ASP A 153 11.62 2.49 -11.54
N SER A 154 12.73 2.12 -12.19
CA SER A 154 12.81 0.93 -13.04
C SER A 154 12.77 -0.39 -12.27
N SER A 155 12.89 -0.37 -10.94
CA SER A 155 12.77 -1.59 -10.13
C SER A 155 11.32 -2.05 -9.99
N ILE A 156 10.36 -1.17 -10.29
CA ILE A 156 8.95 -1.43 -10.10
C ILE A 156 8.36 -2.20 -11.28
N GLN A 157 7.70 -3.31 -10.97
CA GLN A 157 6.93 -4.09 -11.93
C GLN A 157 5.52 -3.49 -12.07
N LEU A 158 5.10 -3.22 -13.31
CA LEU A 158 3.75 -2.78 -13.60
C LEU A 158 2.85 -3.93 -13.98
N ALA A 159 1.60 -3.87 -13.51
CA ALA A 159 0.56 -4.79 -13.93
C ALA A 159 -0.69 -4.04 -14.37
N GLN A 160 -1.25 -4.46 -15.50
CA GLN A 160 -2.64 -4.21 -15.81
C GLN A 160 -3.48 -5.27 -15.12
N VAL A 161 -4.42 -4.87 -14.27
CA VAL A 161 -5.32 -5.80 -13.57
C VAL A 161 -6.57 -6.00 -14.42
N GLU A 162 -6.79 -7.23 -14.88
CA GLU A 162 -7.96 -7.60 -15.69
C GLU A 162 -9.18 -7.87 -14.81
N THR A 163 -8.96 -8.54 -13.69
CA THR A 163 -10.00 -8.81 -12.71
C THR A 163 -9.43 -8.97 -11.32
N THR A 164 -10.29 -8.75 -10.32
CA THR A 164 -9.90 -8.78 -8.93
C THR A 164 -10.96 -9.51 -8.11
N VAL A 165 -10.49 -10.36 -7.19
CA VAL A 165 -11.33 -10.92 -6.15
C VAL A 165 -10.82 -10.43 -4.80
N LYS A 166 -11.67 -9.69 -4.09
CA LYS A 166 -11.39 -9.27 -2.72
C LYS A 166 -11.60 -10.46 -1.78
N LEU A 167 -10.52 -11.00 -1.20
CA LEU A 167 -10.59 -12.21 -0.37
C LEU A 167 -11.21 -11.97 1.00
N ALA A 168 -10.89 -10.82 1.58
CA ALA A 168 -11.47 -10.33 2.80
C ALA A 168 -11.21 -8.82 2.84
N ARG A 169 -12.25 -8.06 3.19
CA ARG A 169 -11.99 -6.82 3.90
C ARG A 169 -11.63 -7.25 5.32
N ARG A 170 -10.51 -6.81 5.88
CA ARG A 170 -10.43 -6.68 7.35
C ARG A 170 -11.41 -5.55 7.68
N PHE A 171 -12.71 -5.86 7.68
CA PHE A 171 -13.74 -4.89 8.05
C PHE A 171 -13.38 -4.36 9.43
N PRO A 172 -13.47 -3.04 9.65
CA PRO A 172 -13.56 -2.56 11.01
C PRO A 172 -14.78 -3.21 11.66
N PRO A 173 -14.71 -3.60 12.94
CA PRO A 173 -15.94 -3.84 13.69
C PRO A 173 -16.86 -2.62 13.52
N THR A 174 -18.17 -2.87 13.46
CA THR A 174 -19.22 -1.84 13.39
C THR A 174 -18.79 -0.58 14.12
N ARG A 175 -18.80 0.56 13.40
CA ARG A 175 -18.52 1.92 13.90
C ARG A 175 -19.26 2.10 15.22
N SER A 176 -18.58 1.83 16.32
CA SER A 176 -19.04 2.28 17.61
C SER A 176 -18.77 3.77 17.63
N LEU A 177 -19.70 4.55 18.17
CA LEU A 177 -19.46 5.94 18.51
C LEU A 177 -18.51 5.91 19.72
N THR A 178 -17.25 5.59 19.48
CA THR A 178 -16.22 5.28 20.47
C THR A 178 -15.26 6.45 20.69
N PRO A 179 -14.62 6.50 21.87
CA PRO A 179 -13.90 7.65 22.40
C PRO A 179 -12.76 8.12 21.49
N THR A 180 -12.26 9.31 21.77
CA THR A 180 -11.03 9.87 21.21
C THR A 180 -9.99 8.79 20.93
N GLU A 181 -9.63 8.65 19.66
CA GLU A 181 -8.62 7.75 19.15
C GLU A 181 -7.25 8.39 19.34
N SER A 182 -6.44 7.84 20.24
CA SER A 182 -5.02 8.16 20.33
C SER A 182 -4.24 7.42 19.25
N ARG A 183 -3.39 8.13 18.53
CA ARG A 183 -2.57 7.59 17.44
C ARG A 183 -1.10 7.78 17.77
N SER A 184 -0.39 6.66 17.86
CA SER A 184 1.07 6.66 18.00
C SER A 184 1.76 6.95 16.67
N LEU A 185 2.89 7.63 16.74
CA LEU A 185 3.66 8.08 15.58
C LEU A 185 5.16 7.94 15.84
N ILE A 186 5.89 7.38 14.87
CA ILE A 186 7.34 7.54 14.80
C ILE A 186 7.70 8.46 13.64
N ILE A 187 8.44 9.54 13.92
CA ILE A 187 9.02 10.46 12.95
C ILE A 187 10.48 10.10 12.78
N ILE A 188 10.87 9.78 11.55
CA ILE A 188 12.20 9.28 11.21
C ILE A 188 12.86 10.30 10.29
N ARG A 189 13.80 11.08 10.84
CA ARG A 189 14.66 11.96 10.05
C ARG A 189 15.72 11.11 9.38
N VAL A 190 15.65 10.99 8.05
CA VAL A 190 16.59 10.20 7.26
C VAL A 190 17.73 11.11 6.83
N THR A 191 18.93 10.84 7.31
CA THR A 191 20.13 11.60 6.97
C THR A 191 21.09 10.79 6.09
N TYR A 192 21.83 11.50 5.26
CA TYR A 192 22.91 10.97 4.42
C TYR A 192 24.23 11.55 4.89
N THR A 193 25.34 11.03 4.37
CA THR A 193 26.69 11.52 4.74
C THR A 193 26.95 12.97 4.33
N ASP A 194 26.20 13.48 3.34
CA ASP A 194 26.38 14.78 2.70
C ASP A 194 25.08 15.60 2.60
N SER A 195 23.96 15.11 3.15
CA SER A 195 22.67 15.78 3.08
C SER A 195 21.76 15.39 4.24
N GLU A 196 20.91 16.31 4.67
CA GLU A 196 19.95 16.12 5.75
C GLU A 196 18.59 16.75 5.41
N PRO A 197 17.51 16.33 6.08
CA PRO A 197 16.22 16.98 5.92
C PRO A 197 16.30 18.46 6.32
N SER A 198 15.66 19.33 5.53
CA SER A 198 15.67 20.78 5.75
C SER A 198 15.06 21.21 7.09
N CYS A 199 14.28 20.33 7.72
CA CYS A 199 13.68 20.52 9.03
C CYS A 199 14.48 19.76 10.11
N SER A 200 14.94 20.49 11.12
CA SER A 200 15.63 19.95 12.30
C SER A 200 14.69 19.11 13.18
N GLU A 201 15.24 18.38 14.17
CA GLU A 201 14.44 17.64 15.15
C GLU A 201 13.41 18.52 15.87
N ASN A 202 13.83 19.71 16.31
CA ASN A 202 12.92 20.68 16.94
C ASN A 202 11.86 21.17 15.96
N CYS A 203 12.22 21.38 14.70
CA CYS A 203 11.27 21.78 13.65
C CYS A 203 10.21 20.69 13.43
N VAL A 204 10.59 19.40 13.34
CA VAL A 204 9.60 18.31 13.14
C VAL A 204 8.71 18.13 14.37
N ILE A 205 9.25 18.26 15.59
CA ILE A 205 8.49 18.21 16.84
C ILE A 205 7.48 19.36 16.91
N SER A 206 7.94 20.59 16.69
CA SER A 206 7.09 21.78 16.71
C SER A 206 6.02 21.74 15.63
N GLY A 207 6.33 21.28 14.42
CA GLY A 207 5.36 21.11 13.34
C GLY A 207 4.28 20.07 13.65
N MET A 208 4.63 18.99 14.37
CA MET A 208 3.69 17.92 14.69
C MET A 208 2.81 18.24 15.90
N TRP A 209 3.40 18.74 16.99
CA TRP A 209 2.72 18.92 18.28
C TRP A 209 2.72 20.35 18.82
N GLY A 210 3.61 21.21 18.34
CA GLY A 210 3.79 22.57 18.83
C GLY A 210 2.93 23.62 18.13
N SER A 211 3.56 24.74 17.78
CA SER A 211 2.93 25.83 17.04
C SER A 211 3.92 26.34 16.01
N GLU A 212 3.67 26.00 14.75
CA GLU A 212 4.43 26.45 13.60
C GLU A 212 3.62 27.43 12.75
N ARG A 213 4.35 28.31 12.08
CA ARG A 213 3.79 29.33 11.20
C ARG A 213 3.54 28.73 9.80
N ILE A 214 2.29 28.43 9.53
CA ILE A 214 1.77 27.91 8.26
C ILE A 214 1.37 29.08 7.35
N ASN A 215 1.54 28.93 6.03
CA ASN A 215 1.15 29.90 4.99
C ASN A 215 1.77 31.30 5.18
N TYR A 216 3.09 31.42 4.99
CA TYR A 216 3.85 32.67 5.17
C TYR A 216 3.64 33.34 6.55
N GLY A 217 3.30 32.54 7.57
CA GLY A 217 3.11 33.02 8.94
C GLY A 217 1.73 33.54 9.29
N GLN A 218 0.72 33.29 8.46
CA GLN A 218 -0.66 33.72 8.70
C GLN A 218 -1.43 32.80 9.66
N VAL A 219 -1.08 31.52 9.73
CA VAL A 219 -1.78 30.54 10.58
C VAL A 219 -0.77 29.90 11.51
N GLN A 220 -1.04 29.91 12.81
CA GLN A 220 -0.26 29.16 13.80
C GLN A 220 -0.97 27.85 14.12
N GLY A 221 -0.26 26.74 14.06
CA GLY A 221 -0.82 25.44 14.41
C GLY A 221 0.19 24.32 14.30
N SER A 222 -0.29 23.11 14.51
CA SER A 222 0.47 21.88 14.33
C SER A 222 -0.39 20.84 13.62
N VAL A 223 0.25 19.83 13.05
CA VAL A 223 -0.45 18.72 12.38
C VAL A 223 -1.41 18.04 13.35
N SER A 224 -0.97 17.72 14.58
CA SER A 224 -1.84 17.15 15.62
C SER A 224 -3.02 18.07 15.96
N GLY A 225 -2.78 19.38 16.12
CA GLY A 225 -3.83 20.34 16.42
C GLY A 225 -4.86 20.47 15.30
N LEU A 226 -4.41 20.53 14.05
CA LEU A 226 -5.27 20.55 12.87
C LEU A 226 -6.12 19.29 12.77
N MET A 227 -5.50 18.11 12.89
CA MET A 227 -6.24 16.86 12.78
C MET A 227 -7.24 16.66 13.92
N SER A 228 -6.87 17.03 15.14
CA SER A 228 -7.78 17.00 16.27
C SER A 228 -8.96 17.95 16.08
N SER A 229 -8.70 19.17 15.62
CA SER A 229 -9.76 20.17 15.37
C SER A 229 -10.70 19.73 14.25
N SER A 230 -10.15 19.29 13.12
CA SER A 230 -10.92 18.85 11.94
C SER A 230 -11.73 17.58 12.19
N SER A 231 -11.28 16.73 13.12
CA SER A 231 -11.99 15.52 13.55
C SER A 231 -12.90 15.74 14.76
N TYR A 232 -13.10 16.99 15.22
CA TYR A 232 -13.87 17.31 16.44
C TYR A 232 -13.39 16.54 17.70
N GLY A 233 -12.08 16.33 17.81
CA GLY A 233 -11.45 15.61 18.93
C GLY A 233 -11.57 14.08 18.84
N VAL A 234 -12.12 13.53 17.75
CA VAL A 234 -12.18 12.08 17.54
C VAL A 234 -10.80 11.50 17.28
N THR A 235 -9.92 12.23 16.62
CA THR A 235 -8.58 11.76 16.28
C THR A 235 -7.52 12.65 16.92
N THR A 236 -6.55 12.05 17.62
CA THR A 236 -5.47 12.76 18.30
C THR A 236 -4.12 12.07 18.10
N TRP A 237 -3.04 12.86 18.15
CA TRP A 237 -1.67 12.35 18.19
C TRP A 237 -0.97 12.91 19.44
N PRO A 238 -1.16 12.32 20.62
CA PRO A 238 -0.47 12.77 21.82
C PRO A 238 1.04 12.67 21.64
N GLN A 239 1.78 13.70 22.07
CA GLN A 239 3.24 13.69 22.00
C GLN A 239 3.86 12.55 22.81
N ALA A 240 3.20 12.12 23.90
CA ALA A 240 3.65 10.99 24.72
C ALA A 240 3.62 9.64 23.99
N ASP A 241 2.80 9.51 22.94
CA ASP A 241 2.72 8.33 22.07
C ASP A 241 3.57 8.52 20.79
N GLY A 242 4.36 9.60 20.75
CA GLY A 242 5.24 9.98 19.67
C GLY A 242 6.70 9.65 19.94
N LEU A 243 7.44 9.34 18.89
CA LEU A 243 8.90 9.17 18.93
C LEU A 243 9.54 9.89 17.75
N VAL A 244 10.61 10.64 17.98
CA VAL A 244 11.43 11.22 16.90
C VAL A 244 12.81 10.58 16.95
N VAL A 245 13.28 10.11 15.79
CA VAL A 245 14.58 9.46 15.65
C VAL A 245 15.28 9.94 14.40
N GLU A 246 16.60 9.92 14.43
CA GLU A 246 17.44 10.13 13.25
C GLU A 246 18.06 8.80 12.80
N VAL A 247 18.06 8.55 11.50
CA VAL A 247 18.67 7.37 10.86
C VAL A 247 19.61 7.84 9.78
N ASN A 248 20.92 7.61 9.99
CA ASN A 248 21.93 7.87 8.97
C ASN A 248 22.06 6.67 8.03
N MET A 249 21.90 6.90 6.72
CA MET A 249 21.96 5.87 5.71
C MET A 249 23.37 5.36 5.44
N GLY A 250 24.41 6.12 5.82
CA GLY A 250 25.83 5.75 5.67
C GLY A 250 26.36 5.92 4.25
N VAL A 251 25.58 6.54 3.35
CA VAL A 251 25.94 6.80 1.95
C VAL A 251 25.66 8.27 1.60
N ALA A 252 26.17 8.73 0.46
CA ALA A 252 25.87 10.06 -0.04
C ALA A 252 24.50 10.08 -0.73
N VAL A 253 23.72 11.16 -0.61
CA VAL A 253 22.39 11.22 -1.22
C VAL A 253 22.46 11.16 -2.75
N GLY A 254 23.55 11.66 -3.34
CA GLY A 254 23.78 11.61 -4.78
C GLY A 254 24.02 10.20 -5.34
N THR A 255 24.19 9.18 -4.50
CA THR A 255 24.25 7.77 -4.95
C THR A 255 22.89 7.10 -5.01
N VAL A 256 21.82 7.79 -4.57
CA VAL A 256 20.45 7.29 -4.68
C VAL A 256 19.95 7.58 -6.09
N ASP A 257 19.74 6.54 -6.88
CA ASP A 257 19.18 6.64 -8.24
C ASP A 257 17.65 6.53 -8.21
N GLY A 258 16.97 7.20 -9.14
CA GLY A 258 15.50 7.18 -9.26
C GLY A 258 14.76 7.72 -8.03
N CYS A 259 13.61 7.12 -7.70
CA CYS A 259 12.81 7.46 -6.52
C CYS A 259 12.46 6.22 -5.67
N PRO A 260 13.45 5.60 -4.99
CA PRO A 260 13.29 4.27 -4.39
C PRO A 260 12.69 4.33 -2.98
N TYR A 261 11.49 4.91 -2.84
CA TYR A 261 10.84 5.14 -1.53
C TYR A 261 10.56 3.84 -0.77
N SER A 262 10.17 2.76 -1.46
CA SER A 262 9.84 1.47 -0.86
C SER A 262 11.09 0.78 -0.31
N THR A 263 12.16 0.70 -1.11
CA THR A 263 13.47 0.21 -0.68
C THR A 263 14.02 1.04 0.47
N LEU A 264 13.94 2.37 0.37
CA LEU A 264 14.36 3.27 1.44
C LEU A 264 13.65 2.95 2.75
N ALA A 265 12.32 2.83 2.76
CA ALA A 265 11.59 2.51 3.98
C ALA A 265 12.04 1.18 4.56
N SER A 266 12.24 0.14 3.73
CA SER A 266 12.75 -1.16 4.19
C SER A 266 14.11 -1.05 4.88
N GLU A 267 15.06 -0.33 4.28
CA GLU A 267 16.40 -0.12 4.84
C GLU A 267 16.38 0.70 6.15
N VAL A 268 15.59 1.79 6.18
CA VAL A 268 15.42 2.63 7.37
C VAL A 268 14.81 1.82 8.52
N ASN A 269 13.78 1.04 8.24
CA ASN A 269 13.14 0.20 9.25
C ASN A 269 14.09 -0.87 9.78
N THR A 270 14.89 -1.48 8.90
CA THR A 270 15.92 -2.46 9.30
C THR A 270 16.94 -1.82 10.25
N LYS A 271 17.46 -0.62 9.92
CA LYS A 271 18.40 0.12 10.79
C LYS A 271 17.78 0.50 12.14
N LEU A 272 16.48 0.77 12.21
CA LEU A 272 15.79 1.03 13.48
C LEU A 272 15.67 -0.25 14.31
N GLN A 273 15.32 -1.37 13.68
CA GLN A 273 15.22 -2.67 14.35
C GLN A 273 16.57 -3.14 14.89
N GLU A 274 17.67 -2.93 14.16
CA GLU A 274 19.04 -3.17 14.63
C GLU A 274 19.39 -2.37 15.90
N ARG A 275 18.72 -1.23 16.12
CA ARG A 275 18.83 -0.39 17.32
C ARG A 275 17.82 -0.74 18.41
N GLY A 276 17.03 -1.80 18.22
CA GLY A 276 15.99 -2.23 19.16
C GLY A 276 14.71 -1.39 19.12
N ILE A 277 14.52 -0.58 18.07
CA ILE A 277 13.30 0.21 17.86
C ILE A 277 12.47 -0.51 16.82
N ASP A 278 11.26 -0.95 17.19
CA ASP A 278 10.31 -1.52 16.24
C ASP A 278 9.41 -0.43 15.65
N PRO A 279 9.66 0.07 14.42
CA PRO A 279 8.82 1.10 13.82
C PRO A 279 7.40 0.60 13.53
N PHE A 280 7.18 -0.71 13.45
CA PHE A 280 5.86 -1.29 13.18
C PHE A 280 4.97 -1.34 14.43
N SER A 281 5.50 -0.99 15.60
CA SER A 281 4.72 -0.83 16.84
C SER A 281 3.92 0.49 16.89
N PHE A 282 4.23 1.45 16.01
CA PHE A 282 3.54 2.75 15.92
C PHE A 282 2.46 2.71 14.84
N ILE A 283 1.30 3.35 15.07
CA ILE A 283 0.22 3.36 14.06
C ILE A 283 0.68 4.05 12.77
N HIS A 284 1.43 5.15 12.90
CA HIS A 284 1.96 5.93 11.78
C HIS A 284 3.48 5.96 11.80
N ARG A 285 4.07 5.95 10.60
CA ARG A 285 5.50 6.14 10.35
C ARG A 285 5.69 7.32 9.40
N GLU A 286 6.44 8.32 9.79
CA GLU A 286 6.78 9.45 8.93
C GLU A 286 8.27 9.40 8.60
N TYR A 287 8.61 9.44 7.31
CA TYR A 287 9.98 9.52 6.83
C TYR A 287 10.25 10.94 6.33
N PHE A 288 11.06 11.68 7.08
CA PHE A 288 11.49 13.03 6.73
C PHE A 288 12.79 12.94 5.93
N LEU A 289 12.75 13.31 4.65
CA LEU A 289 13.85 13.15 3.71
C LEU A 289 14.52 14.49 3.38
N PRO A 290 15.79 14.49 2.94
CA PRO A 290 16.38 15.65 2.29
C PRO A 290 15.61 16.06 1.04
N ASN A 291 15.51 17.36 0.77
CA ASN A 291 14.80 17.87 -0.40
C ASN A 291 15.40 17.35 -1.72
N ASN A 292 16.71 17.07 -1.73
CA ASN A 292 17.44 16.50 -2.86
C ASN A 292 17.49 14.96 -2.87
N PHE A 293 16.66 14.28 -2.07
CA PHE A 293 16.54 12.83 -2.12
C PHE A 293 15.99 12.36 -3.47
N GLY A 294 16.82 11.61 -4.19
CA GLY A 294 16.51 11.01 -5.47
C GLY A 294 15.99 11.99 -6.52
N SER A 295 15.39 11.45 -7.58
CA SER A 295 14.65 12.17 -8.61
C SER A 295 13.13 12.16 -8.34
N CYS A 296 12.71 12.05 -7.07
CA CYS A 296 11.30 12.04 -6.67
C CYS A 296 10.63 13.38 -7.00
N GLY A 297 9.59 13.35 -7.85
CA GLY A 297 8.85 14.53 -8.31
C GLY A 297 7.89 15.14 -7.29
N TRP A 298 7.64 14.44 -6.18
CA TRP A 298 6.65 14.81 -5.17
C TRP A 298 7.26 15.56 -3.98
N ALA A 299 6.42 16.34 -3.29
CA ALA A 299 6.74 16.96 -1.99
C ALA A 299 6.36 16.05 -0.82
N GLY A 300 5.27 15.30 -0.97
CA GLY A 300 4.84 14.25 -0.07
C GLY A 300 4.28 13.03 -0.80
N LEU A 301 4.34 11.88 -0.12
CA LEU A 301 3.85 10.60 -0.61
C LEU A 301 3.32 9.78 0.57
N ALA A 302 2.09 9.29 0.50
CA ALA A 302 1.49 8.55 1.61
C ALA A 302 0.58 7.42 1.14
N ASN A 303 0.37 6.43 2.02
CA ASN A 303 -0.69 5.47 1.82
C ASN A 303 -2.05 6.03 2.27
N VAL A 304 -3.08 5.73 1.49
CA VAL A 304 -4.42 6.28 1.61
C VAL A 304 -5.31 5.34 2.41
N GLY A 305 -5.95 5.84 3.46
CA GLY A 305 -6.97 5.10 4.21
C GLY A 305 -6.44 3.88 4.95
N CYS A 306 -5.16 3.88 5.32
CA CYS A 306 -4.53 2.82 6.12
C CYS A 306 -5.02 2.80 7.58
N SER A 307 -5.51 3.94 8.09
CA SER A 307 -6.12 4.03 9.42
C SER A 307 -7.22 5.08 9.48
N PRO A 308 -8.38 4.85 8.85
CA PRO A 308 -9.47 5.81 8.88
C PRO A 308 -10.04 5.99 10.29
N PRO A 309 -10.71 7.12 10.59
CA PRO A 309 -11.37 7.32 11.89
C PRO A 309 -12.41 6.23 12.19
N GLY A 310 -12.40 5.72 13.42
CA GLY A 310 -13.18 4.55 13.85
C GLY A 310 -12.47 3.22 13.59
N SER A 311 -11.19 3.26 13.18
CA SER A 311 -10.51 2.13 12.56
C SER A 311 -8.99 2.18 12.73
N ILE A 312 -8.53 1.98 13.96
CA ILE A 312 -7.12 1.70 14.23
C ILE A 312 -6.88 0.22 13.92
N LEU A 313 -6.74 -0.10 12.64
CA LEU A 313 -6.80 -1.50 12.21
C LEU A 313 -5.51 -2.25 12.44
N ASN A 314 -4.34 -1.63 12.30
CA ASN A 314 -3.06 -2.31 12.51
C ASN A 314 -1.92 -1.29 12.73
N PRO A 315 -1.15 -1.41 13.82
CA PRO A 315 0.13 -0.73 13.96
C PRO A 315 1.05 -1.00 12.75
N GLY A 316 1.88 -0.02 12.41
CA GLY A 316 2.95 -0.09 11.43
C GLY A 316 2.51 0.11 9.98
N ARG A 317 1.21 0.16 9.69
CA ARG A 317 0.76 0.20 8.29
C ARG A 317 0.80 1.59 7.69
N CYS A 318 0.40 2.61 8.43
CA CYS A 318 0.40 3.95 7.89
C CYS A 318 1.80 4.49 7.73
N TRP A 319 2.06 5.05 6.56
CA TRP A 319 3.32 5.72 6.30
C TRP A 319 3.12 6.98 5.45
N SER A 320 4.02 7.93 5.65
CA SER A 320 4.10 9.18 4.91
C SER A 320 5.58 9.53 4.68
N PHE A 321 5.95 9.94 3.47
CA PHE A 321 7.26 10.51 3.15
C PHE A 321 7.12 12.00 2.92
N ILE A 322 8.02 12.79 3.49
CA ILE A 322 8.00 14.25 3.44
C ILE A 322 9.37 14.73 2.98
N LYS A 323 9.40 15.50 1.88
CA LYS A 323 10.63 16.09 1.31
C LYS A 323 10.79 17.58 1.57
N ASP A 324 9.83 18.22 2.23
CA ASP A 324 9.89 19.65 2.54
C ASP A 324 9.72 19.91 4.05
N ALA A 325 9.81 21.18 4.45
CA ALA A 325 9.63 21.59 5.84
C ALA A 325 8.22 22.11 6.14
N TYR A 326 7.27 22.01 5.20
CA TYR A 326 5.96 22.65 5.33
C TYR A 326 5.01 21.78 6.16
N PRO A 327 4.45 22.30 7.27
CA PRO A 327 3.46 21.56 8.04
C PRO A 327 2.18 21.25 7.24
N THR A 328 1.90 22.00 6.16
CA THR A 328 0.78 21.71 5.25
C THR A 328 0.98 20.41 4.50
N THR A 329 2.18 20.16 3.95
CA THR A 329 2.49 18.91 3.24
C THR A 329 2.35 17.74 4.20
N ARG A 330 2.91 17.85 5.41
CA ARG A 330 2.72 16.85 6.46
C ARG A 330 1.23 16.61 6.77
N ALA A 331 0.47 17.67 7.02
CA ALA A 331 -0.95 17.52 7.30
C ALA A 331 -1.72 16.88 6.13
N HIS A 332 -1.36 17.22 4.90
CA HIS A 332 -1.94 16.62 3.70
C HIS A 332 -1.69 15.11 3.66
N GLU A 333 -0.44 14.67 3.83
CA GLU A 333 -0.08 13.25 3.84
C GLU A 333 -0.75 12.45 4.97
N PHE A 334 -0.82 13.03 6.18
CA PHE A 334 -1.57 12.39 7.26
C PHE A 334 -3.08 12.36 6.98
N GLY A 335 -3.61 13.33 6.23
CA GLY A 335 -4.97 13.31 5.70
C GLY A 335 -5.22 12.10 4.82
N HIS A 336 -4.28 11.80 3.91
CA HIS A 336 -4.30 10.56 3.13
C HIS A 336 -4.34 9.32 4.02
N ASN A 337 -3.47 9.20 5.03
CA ASN A 337 -3.48 8.06 5.95
C ASN A 337 -4.85 7.84 6.63
N LEU A 338 -5.58 8.93 6.93
CA LEU A 338 -6.93 8.92 7.48
C LEU A 338 -8.04 8.64 6.44
N GLY A 339 -7.71 8.62 5.14
CA GLY A 339 -8.67 8.48 4.05
C GLY A 339 -9.47 9.77 3.78
N LEU A 340 -8.92 10.93 4.14
CA LEU A 340 -9.44 12.24 3.78
C LEU A 340 -8.83 12.60 2.41
N LEU A 341 -9.66 12.45 1.38
CA LEU A 341 -9.36 12.73 -0.03
C LEU A 341 -10.12 13.96 -0.52
#